data_AF-A0A954RNC4-F1
#
_entry.id   AF-A0A954RNC4-F1
#
_cell.length_a   1.000
_cell.length_b   1.000
_cell.length_c   1.000
_cell.angle_alpha   90.00
_cell.angle_beta   90.00
_cell.angle_gamma   90.00
#
_symmetry.space_group_name_H-M   'P 1'
#
loop_
_entity.id
_entity.type
_entity.pdbx_description
1 polymer ?
#
loop_
_entity_poly.entity_id
_entity_poly.type
_entity_poly.pdbx_seq_one_letter_code
_entity_poly.pdbx_strand_id
1 'polypeptide(L)'
;MSSNIVKVVSGWVLQAVRCAAPVRTLLIVSCLVVAGQSTTWAQADAMLDASAALSSLDTPTDDLIRLATEYSDAIRDLKIARLNLDTVQRLAGNTTITNLEVQIAGLNCEAAQRKLQILRMIVDKQIAAAEDRIIVIHELEKLGASARANQRNYELSQTETTLKILRAILAMN
;
A
#
# COMPACT_ATOMS: atom_id res chain seq x y z
N MET A 1 -52.23 -46.46 13.03
CA MET A 1 -52.89 -45.15 13.18
C MET A 1 -51.92 -44.08 12.72
N SER A 2 -52.41 -43.23 11.84
CA SER A 2 -51.71 -42.12 11.19
C SER A 2 -51.24 -41.08 12.20
N SER A 3 -50.01 -40.56 12.02
CA SER A 3 -49.76 -39.12 12.17
C SER A 3 -48.39 -38.78 11.57
N ASN A 4 -48.40 -38.25 10.34
CA ASN A 4 -47.31 -37.49 9.76
C ASN A 4 -47.64 -36.01 9.95
N ILE A 5 -46.85 -35.30 10.75
CA ILE A 5 -46.66 -33.86 10.57
C ILE A 5 -45.19 -33.55 10.78
N VAL A 6 -44.48 -33.31 9.69
CA VAL A 6 -43.21 -32.58 9.69
C VAL A 6 -43.25 -31.59 8.53
N LYS A 7 -43.50 -30.33 8.87
CA LYS A 7 -43.11 -29.17 8.05
C LYS A 7 -41.61 -28.97 8.25
N VAL A 8 -40.81 -29.06 7.19
CA VAL A 8 -39.43 -28.60 7.19
C VAL A 8 -39.16 -27.80 5.91
N VAL A 9 -38.93 -26.51 6.14
CA VAL A 9 -38.27 -25.53 5.28
C VAL A 9 -36.78 -25.87 5.23
N SER A 10 -36.10 -25.50 4.15
CA SER A 10 -34.67 -25.75 3.86
C SER A 10 -34.30 -27.22 3.67
N GLY A 11 -34.20 -27.58 2.38
CA GLY A 11 -33.74 -28.88 1.93
C GLY A 11 -32.31 -29.16 2.35
N TRP A 12 -32.07 -30.41 2.73
CA TRP A 12 -31.04 -31.35 2.25
C TRP A 12 -31.24 -32.60 3.12
N VAL A 13 -32.25 -33.41 2.80
CA VAL A 13 -32.41 -34.74 3.41
C VAL A 13 -31.45 -35.67 2.67
N LEU A 14 -30.39 -36.10 3.36
CA LEU A 14 -29.53 -37.20 2.94
C LEU A 14 -30.33 -38.50 3.02
N GLN A 15 -31.07 -38.80 1.96
CA GLN A 15 -31.77 -40.07 1.81
C GLN A 15 -30.70 -41.13 1.52
N ALA A 16 -30.42 -41.98 2.50
CA ALA A 16 -29.48 -43.08 2.39
C ALA A 16 -30.04 -44.14 1.42
N VAL A 17 -29.89 -43.90 0.12
CA VAL A 17 -30.14 -44.89 -0.91
C VAL A 17 -28.98 -45.89 -0.86
N ARG A 18 -29.32 -47.16 -0.58
CA ARG A 18 -28.38 -48.30 -0.70
C ARG A 18 -28.02 -48.49 -2.17
N CYS A 19 -27.04 -47.72 -2.65
CA CYS A 19 -26.43 -47.93 -3.97
C CYS A 19 -25.11 -48.72 -3.84
N ALA A 20 -24.88 -49.59 -4.82
CA ALA A 20 -23.73 -50.50 -4.90
C ALA A 20 -22.38 -49.77 -4.84
N ALA A 21 -21.37 -50.49 -4.33
CA ALA A 21 -20.02 -50.00 -4.02
C ALA A 21 -19.32 -49.09 -5.06
N PRO A 22 -19.40 -49.30 -6.39
CA PRO A 22 -18.64 -48.47 -7.33
C PRO A 22 -19.16 -47.04 -7.47
N VAL A 23 -20.44 -46.79 -7.17
CA VAL A 23 -21.05 -45.46 -7.24
C VAL A 23 -20.62 -44.59 -6.05
N ARG A 24 -20.36 -45.22 -4.90
CA ARG A 24 -19.95 -44.56 -3.66
C ARG A 24 -18.54 -43.97 -3.76
N THR A 25 -17.61 -44.68 -4.39
CA THR A 25 -16.27 -44.18 -4.69
C THR A 25 -16.29 -43.01 -5.66
N LEU A 26 -17.15 -43.04 -6.68
CA LEU A 26 -17.27 -41.96 -7.66
C LEU A 26 -17.83 -40.67 -7.03
N LEU A 27 -18.81 -40.78 -6.13
CA LEU A 27 -19.38 -39.63 -5.41
C LEU A 27 -18.40 -39.01 -4.41
N ILE A 28 -17.61 -39.84 -3.71
CA ILE A 28 -16.58 -39.36 -2.77
C ILE A 28 -15.45 -38.65 -3.52
N VAL A 29 -15.00 -39.18 -4.67
CA VAL A 29 -13.99 -38.53 -5.51
C VAL A 29 -14.49 -37.20 -6.06
N SER A 30 -15.75 -37.13 -6.53
CA SER A 30 -16.33 -35.87 -6.99
C SER A 30 -16.47 -34.84 -5.87
N CYS A 31 -16.83 -35.24 -4.65
CA CYS A 31 -16.88 -34.33 -3.50
C CYS A 31 -15.48 -33.85 -3.06
N LEU A 32 -14.45 -34.69 -3.13
CA LEU A 32 -13.07 -34.30 -2.82
C LEU A 32 -12.47 -33.37 -3.87
N VAL A 33 -12.78 -33.57 -5.16
CA VAL A 33 -12.37 -32.66 -6.23
C VAL A 33 -13.08 -31.31 -6.13
N VAL A 34 -14.37 -31.30 -5.79
CA VAL A 34 -15.13 -30.05 -5.60
C VAL A 34 -14.68 -29.30 -4.33
N ALA A 35 -14.38 -30.00 -3.23
CA ALA A 35 -13.84 -29.39 -2.01
C ALA A 35 -12.38 -28.89 -2.16
N GLY A 36 -11.57 -29.60 -2.95
CA GLY A 36 -10.21 -29.18 -3.31
C GLY A 36 -10.19 -27.98 -4.24
N GLN A 37 -11.17 -27.84 -5.14
CA GLN A 37 -11.31 -26.65 -5.97
C GLN A 37 -11.86 -25.47 -5.16
N SER A 38 -12.89 -25.66 -4.32
CA SER A 38 -13.48 -24.54 -3.55
C SER A 38 -12.50 -23.89 -2.58
N THR A 39 -11.51 -24.64 -2.06
CA THR A 39 -10.45 -24.07 -1.22
C THR A 39 -9.49 -23.20 -2.03
N THR A 40 -9.13 -23.58 -3.25
CA THR A 40 -8.28 -22.74 -4.13
C THR A 40 -8.95 -21.44 -4.57
N TRP A 41 -10.26 -21.44 -4.84
CA TRP A 41 -11.00 -20.22 -5.19
C TRP A 41 -11.19 -19.32 -3.96
N ALA A 42 -11.51 -19.88 -2.79
CA ALA A 42 -11.63 -19.10 -1.55
C ALA A 42 -10.29 -18.48 -1.11
N GLN A 43 -9.16 -19.16 -1.35
CA GLN A 43 -7.83 -18.60 -1.10
C GLN A 43 -7.47 -17.51 -2.12
N ALA A 44 -7.86 -17.67 -3.39
CA ALA A 44 -7.70 -16.65 -4.42
C ALA A 44 -8.57 -15.41 -4.15
N ASP A 45 -9.81 -15.57 -3.71
CA ASP A 45 -10.69 -14.47 -3.32
C ASP A 45 -10.18 -13.74 -2.07
N ALA A 46 -9.65 -14.45 -1.07
CA ALA A 46 -9.01 -13.84 0.09
C ALA A 46 -7.74 -13.04 -0.27
N MET A 47 -6.96 -13.49 -1.27
CA MET A 47 -5.82 -12.73 -1.80
C MET A 47 -6.25 -11.54 -2.68
N LEU A 48 -7.36 -11.67 -3.41
CA LEU A 48 -7.96 -10.57 -4.17
C LEU A 48 -8.50 -9.48 -3.25
N ASP A 49 -9.15 -9.83 -2.15
CA ASP A 49 -9.59 -8.88 -1.12
C ASP A 49 -8.40 -8.21 -0.42
N ALA A 50 -7.28 -8.93 -0.22
CA ALA A 50 -6.03 -8.32 0.25
C ALA A 50 -5.45 -7.33 -0.78
N SER A 51 -5.55 -7.62 -2.08
CA SER A 51 -5.14 -6.68 -3.14
C SER A 51 -6.05 -5.45 -3.23
N ALA A 52 -7.35 -5.60 -2.95
CA ALA A 52 -8.30 -4.50 -2.86
C ALA A 52 -8.03 -3.61 -1.63
N ALA A 53 -7.61 -4.20 -0.50
CA ALA A 53 -7.13 -3.42 0.65
C ALA A 53 -5.83 -2.64 0.32
N LEU A 54 -4.93 -3.21 -0.50
CA LEU A 54 -3.74 -2.51 -1.00
C LEU A 54 -4.04 -1.43 -2.05
N SER A 55 -5.15 -1.51 -2.78
CA SER A 55 -5.54 -0.46 -3.73
C SER A 55 -5.89 0.87 -3.06
N SER A 56 -6.13 0.87 -1.74
CA SER A 56 -6.25 2.10 -0.93
C SER A 56 -4.91 2.85 -0.72
N LEU A 57 -3.79 2.26 -1.15
CA LEU A 57 -2.46 2.87 -1.18
C LEU A 57 -2.02 3.33 -2.58
N ASP A 58 -2.92 3.32 -3.58
CA ASP A 58 -2.65 4.08 -4.81
C ASP A 58 -2.60 5.56 -4.47
N THR A 59 -1.40 6.09 -4.23
CA THR A 59 -1.19 7.53 -4.17
C THR A 59 -1.56 8.09 -5.53
N PRO A 60 -2.63 8.88 -5.65
CA PRO A 60 -2.98 9.50 -6.92
C PRO A 60 -1.81 10.34 -7.41
N THR A 61 -1.63 10.44 -8.72
CA THR A 61 -0.53 11.20 -9.34
C THR A 61 -0.46 12.64 -8.81
N ASP A 62 -1.61 13.25 -8.49
CA ASP A 62 -1.70 14.57 -7.87
C ASP A 62 -1.01 14.65 -6.51
N ASP A 63 -1.07 13.59 -5.70
CA ASP A 63 -0.39 13.53 -4.41
C ASP A 63 1.14 13.42 -4.57
N LEU A 64 1.62 12.73 -5.61
CA LEU A 64 3.05 12.67 -5.92
C LEU A 64 3.61 14.03 -6.38
N ILE A 65 2.84 14.75 -7.21
CA ILE A 65 3.20 16.10 -7.66
C ILE A 65 3.21 17.06 -6.47
N ARG A 66 2.21 16.96 -5.59
CA ARG A 66 2.14 17.78 -4.38
C ARG A 66 3.31 17.49 -3.45
N LEU A 67 3.64 16.22 -3.23
CA LEU A 67 4.78 15.79 -2.42
C LEU A 67 6.11 16.31 -2.99
N ALA A 68 6.31 16.20 -4.31
CA ALA A 68 7.50 16.73 -4.98
C ALA A 68 7.64 18.25 -4.80
N THR A 69 6.53 18.98 -4.95
CA THR A 69 6.49 20.44 -4.80
C THR A 69 6.78 20.85 -3.35
N GLU A 70 6.09 20.24 -2.37
CA GLU A 70 6.30 20.49 -0.94
C GLU A 70 7.73 20.16 -0.50
N TYR A 71 8.33 19.10 -1.06
CA TYR A 71 9.72 18.72 -0.79
C TYR A 71 10.73 19.74 -1.36
N SER A 72 10.54 20.17 -2.60
CA SER A 72 11.37 21.21 -3.23
C SER A 72 11.30 22.53 -2.47
N ASP A 73 10.09 22.94 -2.06
CA ASP A 73 9.89 24.14 -1.26
C ASP A 73 10.52 23.99 0.13
N ALA A 74 10.43 22.82 0.77
CA ALA A 74 11.10 22.59 2.06
C ALA A 74 12.63 22.70 1.98
N ILE A 75 13.25 22.22 0.89
CA ILE A 75 14.69 22.41 0.65
C ILE A 75 15.02 23.90 0.49
N ARG A 76 14.20 24.63 -0.26
CA ARG A 76 14.36 26.07 -0.46
C ARG A 76 14.24 26.82 0.86
N ASP A 77 13.20 26.52 1.64
CA ASP A 77 12.94 27.11 2.97
C ASP A 77 14.13 26.89 3.90
N LEU A 78 14.69 25.67 3.92
CA LEU A 78 15.89 25.34 4.71
C LEU A 78 17.11 26.17 4.25
N LYS A 79 17.33 26.29 2.94
CA LYS A 79 18.45 27.06 2.39
C LYS A 79 18.31 28.55 2.76
N ILE A 80 17.11 29.12 2.64
CA ILE A 80 16.82 30.51 3.03
C ILE A 80 17.01 30.71 4.53
N ALA A 81 16.46 29.82 5.36
CA ALA A 81 16.56 29.92 6.82
C ALA A 81 18.01 29.82 7.31
N ARG A 82 18.83 28.95 6.70
CA ARG A 82 20.26 28.84 6.99
C ARG A 82 21.03 30.10 6.61
N LEU A 83 20.76 30.64 5.42
CA LEU A 83 21.38 31.90 4.99
C LEU A 83 20.98 33.04 5.91
N ASN A 84 19.72 33.12 6.31
CA ASN A 84 19.25 34.15 7.23
C ASN A 84 19.93 34.03 8.61
N LEU A 85 20.02 32.81 9.16
CA LEU A 85 20.72 32.57 10.42
C LEU A 85 22.19 32.99 10.35
N ASP A 86 22.92 32.59 9.31
CA ASP A 86 24.33 32.96 9.10
C ASP A 86 24.49 34.49 8.94
N THR A 87 23.57 35.13 8.23
CA THR A 87 23.58 36.60 8.04
C THR A 87 23.36 37.32 9.36
N VAL A 88 22.34 36.92 10.14
CA VAL A 88 22.02 37.49 11.44
C VAL A 88 23.16 37.27 12.44
N GLN A 89 23.78 36.08 12.45
CA GLN A 89 24.94 35.78 13.29
C GLN A 89 26.17 36.64 12.95
N ARG A 90 26.45 36.86 11.66
CA ARG A 90 27.57 37.72 11.23
C ARG A 90 27.32 39.19 11.55
N LEU A 91 26.09 39.66 11.37
CA LEU A 91 25.72 41.05 11.62
C LEU A 91 25.62 41.35 13.12
N ALA A 92 25.37 40.37 13.98
CA ALA A 92 25.30 40.56 15.44
C ALA A 92 26.58 41.16 16.06
N GLY A 93 27.74 41.02 15.39
CA GLY A 93 28.97 41.69 15.80
C GLY A 93 29.07 43.18 15.42
N ASN A 94 28.27 43.65 14.45
CA ASN A 94 28.41 44.96 13.82
C ASN A 94 27.17 45.86 13.92
N THR A 95 25.99 45.29 14.21
CA THR A 95 24.72 46.03 14.33
C THR A 95 24.01 45.68 15.63
N THR A 96 23.08 46.53 16.08
CA THR A 96 22.19 46.25 17.23
C THR A 96 21.15 45.20 16.86
N ILE A 97 21.60 43.99 16.57
CA ILE A 97 20.74 42.81 16.48
C ILE A 97 20.49 42.33 17.90
N THR A 98 19.22 42.18 18.25
CA THR A 98 18.83 41.66 19.55
C THR A 98 19.12 40.17 19.63
N ASN A 99 19.48 39.67 20.81
CA ASN A 99 19.60 38.22 21.04
C ASN A 99 18.31 37.45 20.67
N LEU A 100 17.15 38.12 20.70
CA LEU A 100 15.87 37.56 20.28
C LEU A 100 15.83 37.28 18.77
N GLU A 101 16.37 38.17 17.93
CA GLU A 101 16.40 37.97 16.47
C GLU A 101 17.28 36.78 16.07
N VAL A 102 18.42 36.60 16.75
CA VAL A 102 19.29 35.43 16.57
C VAL A 102 18.55 34.15 16.94
N GLN A 103 17.83 34.15 18.07
CA GLN A 103 17.03 33.00 18.51
C GLN A 103 15.88 32.69 17.54
N ILE A 104 15.16 33.69 17.04
CA ILE A 104 14.08 33.52 16.06
C ILE A 104 14.63 32.91 14.76
N ALA A 105 15.76 33.42 14.26
CA ALA A 105 16.41 32.85 13.09
C ALA A 105 16.82 31.38 13.31
N GLY A 106 17.30 31.05 14.51
CA GLY A 106 17.64 29.68 14.90
C GLY A 106 16.43 28.76 14.89
N LEU A 107 15.33 29.17 15.54
CA LEU A 107 14.09 28.41 15.57
C LEU A 107 13.50 28.18 14.18
N ASN A 108 13.58 29.18 13.29
CA ASN A 108 13.13 29.05 11.90
C ASN A 108 13.97 28.03 11.12
N CYS A 109 15.29 28.02 11.32
CA CYS A 109 16.17 27.01 10.72
C CYS A 109 15.84 25.60 11.22
N GLU A 110 15.62 25.43 12.53
CA GLU A 110 15.23 24.14 13.11
C GLU A 110 13.85 23.67 12.63
N ALA A 111 12.90 24.59 12.48
CA ALA A 111 11.56 24.28 11.98
C ALA A 111 11.61 23.81 10.51
N ALA A 112 12.37 24.52 9.66
CA ALA A 112 12.59 24.12 8.28
C ALA A 112 13.29 22.75 8.17
N GLN A 113 14.26 22.47 9.05
CA GLN A 113 14.92 21.17 9.11
C GLN A 113 13.98 20.04 9.51
N ARG A 114 13.14 20.27 10.53
CA ARG A 114 12.12 19.30 10.96
C ARG A 114 11.10 19.04 9.84
N LYS A 115 10.63 20.08 9.14
CA LYS A 115 9.73 19.94 7.99
C LYS A 115 10.34 19.04 6.91
N LEU A 116 11.59 19.30 6.52
CA LEU A 116 12.30 18.47 5.53
C LEU A 116 12.48 17.01 6.00
N GLN A 117 12.82 16.81 7.29
CA GLN A 117 12.99 15.48 7.85
C GLN A 117 11.68 14.67 7.82
N ILE A 118 10.55 15.28 8.18
CA ILE A 118 9.24 14.62 8.12
C ILE A 118 8.90 14.25 6.67
N LEU A 119 9.12 15.16 5.72
CA LEU A 119 8.85 14.88 4.31
C LEU A 119 9.74 13.74 3.78
N ARG A 120 11.02 13.67 4.18
CA ARG A 120 11.89 12.52 3.86
C ARG A 120 11.32 11.20 4.39
N MET A 121 10.91 11.18 5.66
CA MET A 121 10.29 9.99 6.26
C MET A 121 9.01 9.55 5.53
N ILE A 122 8.20 10.50 5.07
CA ILE A 122 7.00 10.21 4.27
C ILE A 122 7.41 9.57 2.93
N VAL A 123 8.37 10.15 2.23
CA VAL A 123 8.86 9.61 0.94
C VAL A 123 9.46 8.21 1.13
N ASP A 124 10.30 8.01 2.15
CA ASP A 124 10.91 6.70 2.46
C ASP A 124 9.83 5.64 2.73
N LYS A 125 8.79 5.99 3.50
CA LYS A 125 7.67 5.08 3.78
C LYS A 125 6.89 4.74 2.51
N GLN A 126 6.69 5.70 1.61
CA GLN A 126 6.01 5.47 0.32
C GLN A 126 6.85 4.60 -0.62
N ILE A 127 8.18 4.73 -0.61
CA ILE A 127 9.10 3.86 -1.34
C ILE A 127 8.97 2.42 -0.84
N ALA A 128 9.06 2.22 0.48
CA ALA A 128 8.93 0.89 1.07
C ALA A 128 7.58 0.24 0.71
N ALA A 129 6.48 0.99 0.81
CA ALA A 129 5.16 0.50 0.43
C ALA A 129 5.05 0.12 -1.07
N ALA A 130 5.67 0.90 -1.95
CA ALA A 130 5.70 0.60 -3.38
C ALA A 130 6.58 -0.63 -3.70
N GLU A 131 7.72 -0.79 -3.01
CA GLU A 131 8.58 -1.98 -3.12
C GLU A 131 7.85 -3.24 -2.65
N ASP A 132 7.16 -3.19 -1.51
CA ASP A 132 6.34 -4.28 -0.99
C ASP A 132 5.24 -4.69 -1.99
N ARG A 133 4.60 -3.71 -2.64
CA ARG A 133 3.57 -4.00 -3.64
C ARG A 133 4.12 -4.71 -4.87
N ILE A 134 5.33 -4.34 -5.33
CA ILE A 134 6.00 -5.05 -6.42
C ILE A 134 6.27 -6.51 -6.03
N ILE A 135 6.73 -6.76 -4.79
CA ILE A 135 6.98 -8.11 -4.29
C ILE A 135 5.69 -8.94 -4.32
N VAL A 136 4.58 -8.39 -3.81
CA VAL A 136 3.27 -9.06 -3.82
C VAL A 136 2.81 -9.38 -5.24
N ILE A 137 2.96 -8.46 -6.19
CA ILE A 137 2.59 -8.69 -7.59
C ILE A 137 3.41 -9.86 -8.18
N HIS A 138 4.72 -9.90 -7.91
CA HIS A 138 5.59 -10.99 -8.39
C HIS A 138 5.26 -12.34 -7.73
N GLU A 139 4.86 -12.35 -6.46
CA GLU A 139 4.42 -13.58 -5.78
C GLU A 139 3.10 -14.11 -6.36
N LEU A 140 2.15 -13.21 -6.65
CA LEU A 140 0.90 -13.56 -7.32
C LEU A 140 1.10 -14.06 -8.76
N GLU A 141 2.16 -13.63 -9.43
CA GLU A 141 2.56 -14.15 -10.75
C GLU A 141 3.04 -15.61 -10.63
N LYS A 142 3.92 -15.90 -9.67
CA LYS A 142 4.44 -17.26 -9.42
C LYS A 142 3.34 -18.27 -9.09
N LEU A 143 2.26 -17.83 -8.45
CA LEU A 143 1.12 -18.66 -8.08
C LEU A 143 0.17 -18.96 -9.26
N GLY A 144 0.47 -18.49 -10.48
CA GLY A 144 -0.24 -18.90 -11.69
C GLY A 144 -1.66 -18.34 -11.82
N ALA A 145 -2.01 -17.30 -11.06
CA ALA A 145 -3.31 -16.62 -11.13
C ALA A 145 -3.45 -15.86 -12.46
N SER A 146 -3.59 -16.54 -13.59
CA SER A 146 -3.40 -15.99 -14.95
C SER A 146 -4.54 -15.11 -15.48
N ALA A 147 -5.71 -15.13 -14.83
CA ALA A 147 -6.93 -14.50 -15.36
C ALA A 147 -6.83 -12.96 -15.55
N ARG A 148 -5.83 -12.29 -14.97
CA ARG A 148 -5.63 -10.83 -15.04
C ARG A 148 -4.18 -10.43 -15.35
N ALA A 149 -3.52 -11.09 -16.31
CA ALA A 149 -2.15 -10.77 -16.70
C ALA A 149 -1.97 -9.32 -17.17
N ASN A 150 -2.84 -8.83 -18.07
CA ASN A 150 -2.75 -7.46 -18.60
C ASN A 150 -2.94 -6.39 -17.52
N GLN A 151 -3.88 -6.60 -16.59
CA GLN A 151 -4.15 -5.66 -15.51
C GLN A 151 -2.98 -5.59 -14.52
N ARG A 152 -2.35 -6.73 -14.20
CA ARG A 152 -1.16 -6.73 -13.33
C ARG A 152 0.07 -6.11 -13.98
N ASN A 153 0.29 -6.33 -15.27
CA ASN A 153 1.40 -5.67 -15.99
C ASN A 153 1.23 -4.14 -15.96
N TYR A 154 0.00 -3.67 -16.06
CA TYR A 154 -0.33 -2.25 -15.90
C TYR A 154 -0.06 -1.76 -14.47
N GLU A 155 -0.53 -2.47 -13.44
CA GLU A 155 -0.30 -2.13 -12.02
C GLU A 155 1.20 -2.13 -11.66
N LEU A 156 1.97 -3.09 -12.18
CA LEU A 156 3.42 -3.16 -12.02
C LEU A 156 4.10 -1.96 -12.67
N SER A 157 3.77 -1.65 -13.94
CA SER A 157 4.32 -0.48 -14.64
C SER A 157 3.98 0.83 -13.93
N GLN A 158 2.78 0.95 -13.36
CA GLN A 158 2.39 2.13 -12.58
C GLN A 158 3.21 2.22 -11.29
N THR A 159 3.32 1.13 -10.53
CA THR A 159 4.06 1.08 -9.26
C THR A 159 5.55 1.37 -9.47
N GLU A 160 6.15 0.84 -10.55
CA GLU A 160 7.53 1.15 -10.94
C GLU A 160 7.72 2.64 -11.29
N THR A 161 6.74 3.23 -11.98
CA THR A 161 6.78 4.66 -12.32
C THR A 161 6.70 5.51 -11.04
N THR A 162 5.81 5.16 -10.12
CA THR A 162 5.72 5.78 -8.79
C THR A 162 7.04 5.68 -8.04
N LEU A 163 7.69 4.51 -8.03
CA LEU A 163 9.01 4.35 -7.42
C LEU A 163 10.09 5.23 -8.04
N LYS A 164 10.12 5.32 -9.38
CA LYS A 164 11.06 6.19 -10.08
C LYS A 164 10.85 7.65 -9.68
N ILE A 165 9.61 8.10 -9.58
CA ILE A 165 9.27 9.47 -9.14
C ILE A 165 9.70 9.71 -7.69
N LEU A 166 9.34 8.81 -6.76
CA LEU A 166 9.70 8.94 -5.35
C LEU A 166 11.22 8.97 -5.13
N ARG A 167 11.97 8.12 -5.85
CA ARG A 167 13.44 8.14 -5.85
C ARG A 167 14.00 9.42 -6.44
N ALA A 168 13.38 9.96 -7.49
CA ALA A 168 13.77 11.24 -8.06
C ALA A 168 13.53 12.40 -7.07
N ILE A 169 12.43 12.40 -6.30
CA ILE A 169 12.16 13.37 -5.24
C ILE A 169 13.27 13.32 -4.18
N LEU A 170 13.66 12.14 -3.70
CA LEU A 170 14.76 12.01 -2.73
C LEU A 170 16.11 12.47 -3.28
N ALA A 171 16.36 12.30 -4.58
CA ALA A 171 17.59 12.73 -5.23
C ALA A 171 17.72 14.26 -5.34
N MET A 172 16.63 15.01 -5.13
CA MET A 172 16.67 16.47 -5.07
C MET A 172 17.38 16.90 -3.76
N ASN A 173 18.59 17.46 -3.89
CA ASN A 173 19.40 18.00 -2.79
C ASN A 173 19.76 19.48 -3.05
#